data_AF-A0A392TRE1-F1
#
_entry.id   AF-A0A392TRE1-F1
#
_cell.length_a   1.000
_cell.length_b   1.000
_cell.length_c   1.000
_cell.angle_alpha   90.00
_cell.angle_beta   90.00
_cell.angle_gamma   90.00
#
_symmetry.space_group_name_H-M   'P 1'
#
loop_
_entity.id
_entity.type
_entity.pdbx_description
1 polymer ?
#
loop_
_entity_poly.entity_id
_entity_poly.type
_entity_poly.pdbx_seq_one_letter_code
_entity_poly.pdbx_strand_id
1 'polypeptide(L)' 'MYATVTQNILSFILVINDTAENCWNRIATMFKDNKHSRAVHLEHQFVNTNLEDFPSTKAYYNRFKLLA' A
#
# COMPACT_ATOMS: atom_id res chain seq x y z
N MET A 1 -18.99 0.09 -1.23
CA MET A 1 -17.87 0.78 -0.55
C MET A 1 -17.34 -0.04 0.65
N TYR A 2 -17.08 -1.34 0.48
CA TYR A 2 -16.53 -2.22 1.53
C TYR A 2 -15.64 -3.35 0.96
N ALA A 3 -15.02 -3.13 -0.21
CA ALA A 3 -14.32 -4.21 -0.93
C ALA A 3 -12.78 -4.13 -0.86
N THR A 4 -12.20 -3.26 -0.02
CA THR A 4 -10.74 -3.08 0.06
C THR A 4 -10.19 -3.11 1.47
N VAL A 5 -10.93 -3.68 2.42
CA VAL A 5 -10.36 -4.13 3.69
C VAL A 5 -10.23 -5.64 3.57
N THR A 6 -9.18 -6.05 2.86
CA THR A 6 -8.86 -7.44 2.52
C THR A 6 -8.94 -8.30 3.78
N GLN A 7 -9.55 -9.49 3.67
CA GLN A 7 -9.77 -10.48 4.75
C GLN A 7 -8.68 -10.55 5.83
N ASN A 8 -7.42 -10.35 5.44
CA ASN A 8 -6.24 -10.24 6.31
C ASN A 8 -6.34 -9.20 7.43
N ILE A 9 -6.98 -8.04 7.19
CA ILE A 9 -7.16 -7.01 8.23
C ILE A 9 -8.19 -7.51 9.25
N LEU A 10 -9.25 -8.17 8.78
CA LEU A 10 -10.31 -8.70 9.64
C LEU A 10 -9.78 -9.80 10.56
N SER A 11 -8.96 -10.71 10.04
CA SER A 11 -8.31 -11.78 10.82
C SER A 11 -7.21 -11.27 11.76
N PHE A 12 -6.62 -10.10 11.50
CA PHE A 12 -5.64 -9.49 12.41
C PHE A 12 -6.29 -8.71 13.57
N ILE A 13 -7.48 -8.16 13.35
CA ILE A 13 -8.27 -7.42 14.34
C ILE A 13 -9.05 -8.36 15.27
N LEU A 14 -9.48 -9.53 14.78
CA LEU A 14 -10.21 -10.53 15.54
C LEU A 14 -9.28 -11.38 16.44
N VAL A 15 -8.55 -10.72 17.33
CA VAL A 15 -7.86 -11.40 18.44
C VAL A 15 -8.79 -11.45 19.64
N ILE A 16 -9.16 -12.67 20.04
CA ILE A 16 -10.04 -12.92 21.19
C ILE A 16 -9.34 -12.40 22.46
N ASN A 17 -10.04 -11.59 23.25
CA ASN A 17 -9.56 -10.92 24.48
C ASN A 17 -8.54 -9.79 24.29
N ASP A 18 -8.48 -9.14 23.12
CA ASP A 18 -7.59 -8.00 22.92
C ASP A 18 -8.21 -6.66 23.36
N THR A 19 -7.39 -5.75 23.88
CA THR A 19 -7.83 -4.39 24.22
C THR A 19 -7.89 -3.52 22.97
N ALA A 20 -8.80 -2.53 22.96
CA ALA A 20 -8.93 -1.60 21.84
C ALA A 20 -7.62 -0.87 21.51
N GLU A 21 -6.80 -0.59 22.53
CA GLU A 21 -5.47 0.00 22.40
C GLU A 21 -4.50 -0.90 21.62
N ASN A 22 -4.43 -2.19 21.97
CA ASN A 22 -3.56 -3.14 21.28
C ASN A 22 -3.97 -3.35 19.82
N CYS A 23 -5.28 -3.40 19.56
CA CYS A 23 -5.82 -3.44 18.21
C CYS A 23 -5.38 -2.22 17.39
N TRP A 24 -5.51 -1.01 17.96
CA TRP A 24 -5.07 0.22 17.29
C TRP A 24 -3.56 0.26 17.06
N ASN A 25 -2.76 -0.19 18.04
CA ASN A 25 -1.31 -0.27 17.90
C ASN A 25 -0.88 -1.27 16.81
N ARG A 26 -1.57 -2.40 16.66
CA ARG A 26 -1.31 -3.36 15.57
C ARG A 26 -1.64 -2.79 14.20
N ILE A 27 -2.77 -2.10 14.08
CA ILE A 27 -3.15 -1.37 12.87
C ILE A 27 -2.07 -0.32 12.56
N ALA A 28 -1.67 0.47 13.54
CA ALA A 28 -0.63 1.48 13.38
C ALA A 28 0.71 0.87 12.95
N THR A 29 1.14 -0.26 13.53
CA THR A 29 2.37 -0.97 13.15
C THR A 29 2.30 -1.50 11.72
N MET A 30 1.17 -2.10 11.30
CA MET A 30 0.97 -2.53 9.91
C MET A 30 1.16 -1.39 8.90
N PHE A 31 0.62 -0.21 9.19
CA PHE A 31 0.76 0.94 8.31
C PHE A 31 2.13 1.63 8.44
N LYS A 32 2.80 1.51 9.60
CA LYS A 32 4.11 2.10 9.88
C LYS A 32 5.26 1.31 9.25
N ASP A 33 5.16 -0.02 9.23
CA ASP A 33 6.12 -0.92 8.56
C ASP A 33 5.92 -0.97 7.03
N ASN A 34 4.83 -0.38 6.53
CA ASN A 34 4.60 -0.22 5.09
C ASN A 34 5.65 0.70 4.44
N LYS A 35 6.56 1.36 5.17
CA LYS A 35 7.63 2.16 4.52
C LYS A 35 8.54 1.31 3.64
N HIS A 36 9.00 0.16 4.12
CA HIS A 36 9.87 -0.72 3.34
C HIS A 36 9.10 -1.43 2.22
N SER A 37 7.92 -1.98 2.54
CA SER A 37 7.04 -2.60 1.54
C SER A 37 6.63 -1.61 0.44
N ARG A 38 6.34 -0.35 0.80
CA ARG A 38 6.04 0.72 -0.16
C ARG A 38 7.26 1.12 -0.97
N ALA A 39 8.45 1.20 -0.37
CA ALA A 39 9.69 1.48 -1.10
C ALA A 39 9.96 0.40 -2.16
N VAL A 40 9.91 -0.88 -1.78
CA VAL A 40 10.08 -2.02 -2.70
C VAL A 40 9.00 -2.00 -3.79
N HIS A 41 7.75 -1.71 -3.43
CA HIS A 41 6.66 -1.61 -4.38
C HIS A 41 6.84 -0.43 -5.37
N LEU A 42 7.32 0.72 -4.90
CA LEU A 42 7.63 1.87 -5.73
C LEU A 42 8.82 1.60 -6.66
N GLU A 43 9.88 0.97 -6.18
CA GLU A 43 11.02 0.53 -7.00
C GLU A 43 10.57 -0.44 -8.10
N HIS A 44 9.76 -1.44 -7.76
CA HIS A 44 9.22 -2.36 -8.74
C HIS A 44 8.35 -1.66 -9.78
N GLN A 45 7.49 -0.71 -9.36
CA GLN A 45 6.73 0.09 -10.31
C GLN A 45 7.63 0.97 -11.17
N PHE A 46 8.68 1.57 -10.61
CA PHE A 46 9.62 2.41 -11.34
C PHE A 46 10.35 1.64 -12.44
N VAL A 47 10.84 0.44 -12.14
CA VAL A 47 11.54 -0.42 -13.11
C VAL A 47 10.61 -0.94 -14.21
N ASN A 48 9.33 -1.17 -13.90
CA ASN A 48 8.37 -1.76 -14.84
C ASN A 48 7.46 -0.73 -15.54
N THR A 49 7.57 0.56 -15.24
CA THR A 49 6.77 1.61 -15.90
C THR A 49 7.48 2.01 -17.18
N ASN A 50 7.05 1.48 -18.33
CA ASN A 50 7.60 1.86 -19.63
C ASN A 50 6.74 2.94 -20.28
N LEU A 51 7.36 3.77 -21.13
CA LEU A 51 6.65 4.82 -21.87
C LEU A 51 5.56 4.25 -22.79
N GLU A 52 5.78 3.04 -23.30
CA GLU A 52 4.88 2.32 -24.21
C GLU A 52 3.54 1.91 -23.56
N ASP A 53 3.50 1.82 -22.22
CA ASP A 53 2.29 1.49 -21.46
C ASP A 53 1.31 2.67 -21.35
N PHE A 54 1.69 3.87 -21.81
CA PHE A 54 0.90 5.08 -21.65
C PHE A 54 0.46 5.68 -22.99
N PRO A 55 -0.80 6.15 -23.09
CA PRO A 55 -1.32 6.74 -24.32
C PRO A 55 -0.73 8.12 -24.63
N SER A 56 0.06 8.71 -23.73
CA SER A 56 0.75 9.98 -23.96
C SER A 56 1.96 10.16 -23.03
N THR A 57 2.94 10.93 -23.47
CA THR A 57 4.12 11.32 -22.68
C THR A 57 3.73 12.06 -21.40
N LYS A 58 2.62 12.80 -21.40
CA LYS A 58 2.11 13.51 -20.22
C LYS A 58 1.57 12.53 -19.16
N ALA A 59 0.87 11.47 -19.59
CA ALA A 59 0.39 10.43 -18.68
C ALA A 59 1.57 9.67 -18.04
N TYR A 60 2.60 9.35 -18.85
CA TYR A 60 3.84 8.76 -18.34
C TYR A 60 4.55 9.69 -17.35
N TYR A 61 4.73 10.98 -17.68
CA TYR A 61 5.37 11.95 -16.77
C TYR A 61 4.61 12.11 -15.45
N ASN A 62 3.28 12.15 -15.50
CA ASN A 62 2.47 12.20 -14.30
C ASN A 62 2.63 10.92 -13.45
N ARG A 63 2.70 9.75 -14.08
CA ARG A 63 2.96 8.49 -13.37
C ARG A 63 4.33 8.49 -12.74
N PHE A 64 5.35 8.90 -13.48
CA PHE A 64 6.72 9.04 -13.01
C PHE A 64 6.82 10.00 -11.81
N LYS A 65 6.13 11.14 -11.86
CA LYS A 65 6.07 12.12 -10.77
C LYS A 65 5.39 11.60 -9.49
N LEU A 66 4.52 10.59 -9.60
CA LEU A 66 3.90 9.94 -8.44
C LEU A 66 4.78 8.84 -7.83
N LEU A 67 5.76 8.36 -8.60
CA LEU A 67 6.71 7.32 -8.21
C LEU A 67 8.02 7.88 -7.65
N ALA A 68 8.38 9.12 -8.01
CA ALA A 68 9.50 9.90 -7.46
C ALA A 68 9.10 10.66 -6.19
#